data_AF-A0A3B6KK15-F1
#
_entry.id   AF-A0A3B6KK15-F1
#
_cell.length_a   1.000
_cell.length_b   1.000
_cell.length_c   1.000
_cell.angle_alpha   90.00
_cell.angle_beta   90.00
_cell.angle_gamma   90.00
#
_symmetry.space_group_name_H-M   'P 1'
#
loop_
_entity.id
_entity.type
_entity.pdbx_description
1 polymer ?
#
loop_
_entity_poly.entity_id
_entity_poly.type
_entity_poly.pdbx_seq_one_letter_code
_entity_poly.pdbx_strand_id
1 'polypeptide(L)'
;MKAKGGAAGGERRPVLSRTILLLCACSFGLGMLFTDRFGAMPDLKSPVVAQRRRQEEELQVVSEDFVAKTKPSDDRDVMGEVAKTHEAIQYLDKSITTLQMELAARRSRHELLESADGVRQERKKAFVVIGINTAFSSKKRRDSVRETWMPQGEKLKKLEEEKGVVIRFMIGHSPASNSALDQAIDVEDAIHHDFLRLDHVEGYHKLSAKTKTFFSTAVASWDADFYVKVDDDVHVNLGMLLTTLGRHKLKPRVYIGCMKSGPVLSDNSKYHEPEFWKFGEDGNKYFRHATGQIYAISKDLATYISVNKPLLHKFANEDVSLGAWFIGLDVEHIDDRDMCCGTPPGQFLSVVIIYTMHVSEDLALTFHFWNGFDISDCEWKAQAGNACVASFDWRCSGVCNPVERLKDVHMRCGEGDEAIWSASF
;
A
#
# COMPACT_ATOMS: atom_id res chain seq x y z
N MET A 1 -20.96 67.98 32.81
CA MET A 1 -19.71 68.16 33.58
C MET A 1 -18.53 67.71 32.72
N LYS A 2 -17.52 68.57 32.60
CA LYS A 2 -16.21 68.33 31.97
C LYS A 2 -15.36 67.38 32.83
N ALA A 3 -14.57 66.50 32.21
CA ALA A 3 -13.25 66.05 32.68
C ALA A 3 -12.53 65.34 31.52
N LYS A 4 -11.64 66.02 30.79
CA LYS A 4 -10.16 66.09 30.97
C LYS A 4 -9.45 64.75 30.70
N GLY A 5 -8.92 64.63 29.48
CA GLY A 5 -7.84 63.71 29.15
C GLY A 5 -6.48 64.23 29.64
N GLY A 6 -5.63 63.29 30.03
CA GLY A 6 -4.21 63.49 30.35
C GLY A 6 -3.39 62.43 29.61
N ALA A 7 -2.36 62.89 28.92
CA ALA A 7 -1.40 62.10 28.16
C ALA A 7 -0.30 61.52 29.05
N ALA A 8 0.31 60.40 28.63
CA ALA A 8 1.74 60.15 28.78
C ALA A 8 2.15 58.97 27.88
N GLY A 9 2.95 59.26 26.85
CA GLY A 9 3.67 58.27 26.06
C GLY A 9 4.92 57.77 26.80
N GLY A 10 5.32 56.54 26.49
CA GLY A 10 6.58 55.95 26.89
C GLY A 10 7.14 55.07 25.77
N GLU A 11 8.19 55.55 25.12
CA GLU A 11 9.01 54.81 24.15
C GLU A 11 9.58 53.52 24.76
N ARG A 12 9.53 52.41 24.00
CA ARG A 12 10.33 51.21 24.28
C ARG A 12 11.33 51.01 23.14
N ARG A 13 12.62 51.20 23.44
CA ARG A 13 13.75 50.83 22.55
C ARG A 13 13.94 49.31 22.50
N PRO A 14 14.36 48.73 21.37
CA PRO A 14 14.73 47.31 21.31
C PRO A 14 16.21 47.15 21.69
N VAL A 15 16.48 46.38 22.75
CA VAL A 15 17.83 45.85 23.03
C VAL A 15 17.86 44.41 22.53
N LEU A 16 18.12 44.23 21.23
CA LEU A 16 18.44 42.91 20.69
C LEU A 16 19.94 42.70 20.89
N SER A 17 20.25 42.01 21.98
CA SER A 17 21.58 41.90 22.55
C SER A 17 22.53 41.08 21.68
N ARG A 18 23.69 41.67 21.35
CA ARG A 18 24.86 41.05 20.69
C ARG A 18 25.27 39.69 21.28
N THR A 19 24.86 39.39 22.50
CA THR A 19 25.08 38.12 23.21
C THR A 19 24.43 36.91 22.53
N ILE A 20 23.28 37.08 21.86
CA ILE A 20 22.57 35.97 21.20
C ILE A 20 23.29 35.55 19.92
N LEU A 21 23.78 36.51 19.14
CA LEU A 21 24.57 36.26 17.93
C LEU A 21 25.90 35.56 18.25
N LEU A 22 26.54 35.93 19.37
CA LEU A 22 27.77 35.27 19.84
C LEU A 22 27.50 33.83 20.30
N LEU A 23 26.39 33.57 20.98
CA LEU A 23 25.99 32.21 21.38
C LEU A 23 25.71 31.30 20.18
N CYS A 24 25.08 31.83 19.12
CA CYS A 24 24.84 31.08 17.88
C CYS A 24 26.12 30.80 17.08
N ALA A 25 27.11 31.71 17.10
CA ALA A 25 28.39 31.48 16.44
C ALA A 25 29.23 30.42 17.17
N CYS A 26 29.21 30.43 18.51
CA CYS A 26 29.92 29.44 19.32
C CYS A 26 29.32 28.02 19.18
N SER A 27 27.99 27.89 19.10
CA SER A 27 27.35 26.58 18.88
C SER A 27 27.61 26.01 17.49
N PHE A 28 27.71 26.86 16.46
CA PHE A 28 28.08 26.43 15.11
C PHE A 28 29.54 25.98 15.00
N GLY A 29 30.46 26.69 15.66
CA GLY A 29 31.89 26.32 15.70
C GLY A 29 32.15 25.02 16.46
N LEU A 30 31.43 24.76 17.55
CA LEU A 30 31.49 23.48 18.28
C LEU A 30 30.90 22.32 17.45
N GLY A 31 29.84 22.56 16.68
CA GLY A 31 29.26 21.56 15.78
C GLY A 31 30.23 21.08 14.70
N MET A 32 31.05 21.98 14.14
CA MET A 32 32.05 21.63 13.13
C MET A 32 33.20 20.76 13.67
N LEU A 33 33.55 20.88 14.96
CA LEU A 33 34.61 20.07 15.58
C LEU A 33 34.18 18.62 15.90
N PHE A 34 32.88 18.34 15.94
CA PHE A 34 32.35 16.99 16.18
C PHE A 34 32.00 16.21 14.91
N THR A 35 31.91 16.87 13.75
CA THR A 35 31.69 16.21 12.46
C THR A 35 32.94 15.57 11.86
N ASP A 36 34.14 15.99 12.26
CA ASP A 36 35.41 15.47 11.71
C ASP A 36 35.98 14.25 12.45
N ARG A 37 35.20 13.59 13.34
CA ARG A 37 35.67 12.42 14.11
C ARG A 37 34.90 11.11 13.91
N PHE A 38 33.96 11.02 12.99
CA PHE A 38 33.54 9.71 12.47
C PHE A 38 34.42 9.31 11.30
N GLY A 39 35.59 8.78 11.67
CA GLY A 39 36.51 8.13 10.77
C GLY A 39 35.86 6.97 10.01
N ALA A 40 36.30 6.83 8.77
CA ALA A 40 36.02 5.78 7.81
C ALA A 40 35.74 4.40 8.44
N MET A 41 34.57 3.84 8.13
CA MET A 41 34.31 2.41 8.26
C MET A 41 35.06 1.66 7.16
N PRO A 42 35.70 0.50 7.43
CA PRO A 42 36.38 -0.27 6.40
C PRO A 42 35.38 -0.87 5.41
N ASP A 43 35.65 -0.63 4.13
CA ASP A 43 34.86 -1.04 2.97
C ASP A 43 34.76 -2.58 2.89
N LEU A 44 33.57 -3.13 3.15
CA LEU A 44 33.27 -4.53 2.89
C LEU A 44 33.12 -4.72 1.38
N LYS A 45 34.22 -5.11 0.73
CA LYS A 45 34.32 -5.32 -0.73
C LYS A 45 33.29 -6.34 -1.23
N SER A 46 32.13 -5.85 -1.66
CA SER A 46 31.22 -6.60 -2.52
C SER A 46 31.58 -6.32 -3.99
N PRO A 47 31.84 -7.36 -4.82
CA PRO A 47 32.25 -7.19 -6.21
C PRO A 47 31.20 -6.44 -7.07
N VAL A 48 29.94 -6.37 -6.62
CA VAL A 48 28.84 -5.69 -7.31
C VAL A 48 28.93 -4.16 -7.18
N VAL A 49 29.43 -3.64 -6.04
CA VAL A 49 29.55 -2.18 -5.82
C VAL A 49 30.75 -1.60 -6.57
N ALA A 50 31.84 -2.36 -6.67
CA ALA A 50 33.04 -1.97 -7.43
C ALA A 50 32.82 -1.97 -8.96
N GLN A 51 31.87 -2.78 -9.44
CA GLN A 51 31.50 -2.81 -10.86
C GLN A 51 30.54 -1.67 -11.21
N ARG A 52 29.62 -1.33 -10.31
CA ARG A 52 28.71 -0.19 -10.47
C ARG A 52 29.45 1.16 -10.47
N ARG A 53 30.44 1.34 -9.58
CA ARG A 53 31.28 2.55 -9.57
C ARG A 53 32.08 2.73 -10.85
N ARG A 54 32.63 1.65 -11.41
CA ARG A 54 33.34 1.71 -12.70
C ARG A 54 32.40 2.06 -13.86
N GLN A 55 31.16 1.56 -13.85
CA GLN A 55 30.16 1.92 -14.85
C GLN A 55 29.67 3.37 -14.70
N GLU A 56 29.52 3.87 -13.48
CA GLU A 56 29.14 5.27 -13.19
C GLU A 56 30.28 6.25 -13.54
N GLU A 57 31.53 5.88 -13.28
CA GLU A 57 32.72 6.65 -13.71
C GLU A 57 32.88 6.65 -15.24
N GLU A 58 32.66 5.53 -15.92
CA GLU A 58 32.65 5.49 -17.40
C GLU A 58 31.50 6.30 -18.01
N LEU A 59 30.30 6.31 -17.40
CA LEU A 59 29.18 7.14 -17.89
C LEU A 59 29.39 8.64 -17.63
N GLN A 60 30.00 9.02 -16.51
CA GLN A 60 30.30 10.43 -16.21
C GLN A 60 31.39 10.99 -17.14
N VAL A 61 32.43 10.20 -17.44
CA VAL A 61 33.48 10.60 -18.39
C VAL A 61 32.90 10.77 -19.79
N VAL A 62 31.97 9.91 -20.22
CA VAL A 62 31.30 10.03 -21.53
C VAL A 62 30.32 11.21 -21.58
N SER A 63 29.71 11.59 -20.45
CA SER A 63 28.78 12.73 -20.38
C SER A 63 29.48 14.09 -20.32
N GLU A 64 30.68 14.19 -19.73
CA GLU A 64 31.44 15.45 -19.66
C GLU A 64 32.06 15.83 -21.01
N ASP A 65 32.41 14.85 -21.85
CA ASP A 65 32.93 15.08 -23.21
C ASP A 65 31.88 15.62 -24.20
N PHE A 66 30.58 15.52 -23.87
CA PHE A 66 29.49 15.99 -24.73
C PHE A 66 29.11 17.47 -24.53
N VAL A 67 29.57 18.13 -23.45
CA VAL A 67 29.11 19.49 -23.08
C VAL A 67 30.12 20.60 -23.44
N ALA A 68 31.26 20.28 -24.04
CA ALA A 68 32.26 21.30 -24.36
C ALA A 68 32.05 21.97 -25.74
N LYS A 69 31.45 23.17 -25.69
CA LYS A 69 31.59 24.34 -26.59
C LYS A 69 30.77 24.38 -27.90
N THR A 70 29.63 25.07 -27.83
CA THR A 70 29.05 25.78 -28.98
C THR A 70 29.95 26.95 -29.41
N LYS A 71 30.55 26.85 -30.61
CA LYS A 71 31.04 27.98 -31.42
C LYS A 71 30.59 27.80 -32.88
N PRO A 72 30.45 28.89 -33.65
CA PRO A 72 29.58 28.91 -34.83
C PRO A 72 30.18 28.17 -36.03
N SER A 73 29.26 27.57 -36.78
CA SER A 73 29.37 26.74 -37.99
C SER A 73 30.64 26.86 -38.84
N ASP A 74 31.25 25.70 -39.09
CA ASP A 74 31.98 25.42 -40.32
C ASP A 74 31.40 24.11 -40.90
N ASP A 75 30.96 24.12 -42.16
CA ASP A 75 30.17 23.08 -42.85
C ASP A 75 30.92 21.75 -43.08
N ARG A 76 31.96 21.48 -42.28
CA ARG A 76 32.86 20.31 -42.41
C ARG A 76 32.84 19.36 -41.22
N ASP A 77 32.16 19.67 -40.11
CA ASP A 77 32.10 18.79 -38.93
C ASP A 77 30.85 17.89 -38.86
N VAL A 78 29.95 18.01 -39.84
CA VAL A 78 28.71 17.19 -39.89
C VAL A 78 29.03 15.70 -39.96
N MET A 79 30.08 15.31 -40.71
CA MET A 79 30.48 13.90 -40.81
C MET A 79 31.08 13.36 -39.51
N GLY A 80 31.72 14.21 -38.69
CA GLY A 80 32.26 13.84 -37.38
C GLY A 80 31.16 13.64 -36.35
N GLU A 81 30.18 14.54 -36.30
CA GLU A 81 28.99 14.39 -35.44
C GLU A 81 28.12 13.19 -35.85
N VAL A 82 27.95 12.92 -37.15
CA VAL A 82 27.23 11.75 -37.67
C VAL A 82 27.93 10.44 -37.29
N ALA A 83 29.27 10.42 -37.29
CA ALA A 83 30.05 9.27 -36.85
C ALA A 83 29.86 9.00 -35.34
N LYS A 84 29.92 10.06 -34.50
CA LYS A 84 29.68 9.95 -33.05
C LYS A 84 28.26 9.47 -32.72
N THR A 85 27.25 9.94 -33.46
CA THR A 85 25.87 9.46 -33.28
C THR A 85 25.72 8.00 -33.69
N HIS A 86 26.35 7.57 -34.79
CA HIS A 86 26.37 6.15 -35.17
C HIS A 86 27.04 5.27 -34.11
N GLU A 87 28.13 5.74 -33.49
CA GLU A 87 28.83 5.01 -32.45
C GLU A 87 27.97 4.87 -31.17
N ALA A 88 27.26 5.94 -30.79
CA ALA A 88 26.29 5.91 -29.69
C ALA A 88 25.12 4.96 -29.96
N ILE A 89 24.57 4.96 -31.18
CA ILE A 89 23.50 4.04 -31.61
C ILE A 89 24.00 2.59 -31.53
N GLN A 90 25.20 2.30 -32.03
CA GLN A 90 25.79 0.95 -31.96
C GLN A 90 26.00 0.49 -30.52
N TYR A 91 26.41 1.39 -29.62
CA TYR A 91 26.55 1.08 -28.20
C TYR A 91 25.20 0.77 -27.54
N LEU A 92 24.17 1.55 -27.85
CA LEU A 92 22.80 1.33 -27.39
C LEU A 92 22.25 0.00 -27.91
N ASP A 93 22.42 -0.31 -29.19
CA ASP A 93 21.99 -1.59 -29.77
C ASP A 93 22.70 -2.78 -29.11
N LYS A 94 24.00 -2.65 -28.80
CA LYS A 94 24.77 -3.65 -28.04
C LYS A 94 24.24 -3.81 -26.61
N SER A 95 23.82 -2.72 -25.97
CA SER A 95 23.24 -2.74 -24.64
C SER A 95 21.85 -3.39 -24.64
N ILE A 96 21.00 -3.05 -25.61
CA ILE A 96 19.67 -3.63 -25.79
C ILE A 96 19.78 -5.14 -26.05
N THR A 97 20.66 -5.56 -26.95
CA THR A 97 20.89 -6.98 -27.24
C THR A 97 21.42 -7.73 -26.02
N THR A 98 22.33 -7.14 -25.25
CA THR A 98 22.80 -7.72 -23.98
C THR A 98 21.66 -7.89 -22.98
N LEU A 99 20.83 -6.86 -22.79
CA LEU A 99 19.66 -6.94 -21.90
C LEU A 99 18.62 -7.95 -22.40
N GLN A 100 18.40 -8.05 -23.70
CA GLN A 100 17.54 -9.06 -24.30
C GLN A 100 18.08 -10.48 -24.09
N MET A 101 19.40 -10.69 -24.23
CA MET A 101 20.06 -11.96 -23.92
C MET A 101 19.96 -12.29 -22.43
N GLU A 102 20.13 -11.32 -21.53
CA GLU A 102 19.95 -11.54 -20.08
C GLU A 102 18.51 -11.86 -19.72
N LEU A 103 17.54 -11.19 -20.35
CA LEU A 103 16.11 -11.45 -20.18
C LEU A 103 15.75 -12.86 -20.69
N ALA A 104 16.26 -13.24 -21.86
CA ALA A 104 16.10 -14.57 -22.43
C ALA A 104 16.75 -15.63 -21.53
N ALA A 105 17.98 -15.40 -21.04
CA ALA A 105 18.66 -16.32 -20.12
C ALA A 105 17.97 -16.42 -18.75
N ARG A 106 17.28 -15.36 -18.27
CA ARG A 106 16.43 -15.43 -17.08
C ARG A 106 15.14 -16.21 -17.34
N ARG A 107 14.50 -16.02 -18.50
CA ARG A 107 13.32 -16.80 -18.92
C ARG A 107 13.65 -18.28 -19.10
N SER A 108 14.74 -18.60 -19.79
CA SER A 108 15.21 -19.98 -19.94
C SER A 108 15.65 -20.59 -18.61
N ARG A 109 16.24 -19.83 -17.67
CA ARG A 109 16.47 -20.34 -16.30
C ARG A 109 15.18 -20.59 -15.54
N HIS A 110 14.16 -19.75 -15.72
CA HIS A 110 12.83 -19.98 -15.14
C HIS A 110 12.19 -21.25 -15.72
N GLU A 111 12.26 -21.44 -17.04
CA GLU A 111 11.77 -22.64 -17.73
C GLU A 111 12.58 -23.90 -17.38
N LEU A 112 13.89 -23.79 -17.20
CA LEU A 112 14.76 -24.90 -16.79
C LEU A 112 14.59 -25.24 -15.30
N LEU A 113 14.32 -24.26 -14.43
CA LEU A 113 13.92 -24.51 -13.04
C LEU A 113 12.54 -25.18 -12.97
N GLU A 114 11.59 -24.77 -13.83
CA GLU A 114 10.30 -25.44 -14.00
C GLU A 114 10.40 -26.85 -14.61
N SER A 115 11.47 -27.13 -15.39
CA SER A 115 11.68 -28.42 -16.04
C SER A 115 12.59 -29.37 -15.25
N ALA A 116 13.40 -28.88 -14.32
CA ALA A 116 14.30 -29.69 -13.48
C ALA A 116 13.59 -30.26 -12.23
N ASP A 117 12.55 -29.57 -11.72
CA ASP A 117 11.62 -30.13 -10.73
C ASP A 117 10.51 -30.91 -11.44
N GLY A 118 10.87 -32.07 -12.01
CA GLY A 118 10.01 -33.00 -12.77
C GLY A 118 8.80 -33.59 -12.05
N VAL A 119 8.20 -32.87 -11.11
CA VAL A 119 6.80 -32.97 -10.72
C VAL A 119 6.22 -31.58 -10.94
N ARG A 120 5.53 -31.36 -12.09
CA ARG A 120 4.50 -30.30 -12.12
C ARG A 120 3.48 -30.72 -11.06
N GLN A 121 3.67 -30.30 -9.81
CA GLN A 121 2.60 -30.31 -8.84
C GLN A 121 1.54 -29.41 -9.46
N GLU A 122 0.45 -30.01 -9.95
CA GLU A 122 -0.69 -29.24 -10.37
C GLU A 122 -1.06 -28.32 -9.20
N ARG A 123 -0.90 -27.01 -9.43
CA ARG A 123 -1.25 -26.00 -8.43
C ARG A 123 -2.69 -26.25 -8.01
N LYS A 124 -2.92 -26.21 -6.70
CA LYS A 124 -4.26 -26.41 -6.15
C LYS A 124 -5.22 -25.41 -6.77
N LYS A 125 -6.31 -25.91 -7.35
CA LYS A 125 -7.40 -25.08 -7.87
C LYS A 125 -8.10 -24.40 -6.71
N ALA A 126 -8.37 -23.11 -6.86
CA ALA A 126 -9.12 -22.33 -5.91
C ALA A 126 -10.06 -21.39 -6.67
N PHE A 127 -11.13 -20.94 -6.01
CA PHE A 127 -11.91 -19.81 -6.50
C PHE A 127 -11.23 -18.50 -6.10
N VAL A 128 -10.88 -18.34 -4.81
CA VAL A 128 -10.27 -17.11 -4.29
C VAL A 128 -9.12 -17.42 -3.33
N VAL A 129 -8.02 -16.67 -3.43
CA VAL A 129 -6.96 -16.63 -2.43
C VAL A 129 -6.93 -15.26 -1.75
N ILE A 130 -7.19 -15.21 -0.45
CA ILE A 130 -7.24 -14.00 0.37
C ILE A 130 -5.97 -13.93 1.22
N GLY A 131 -5.15 -12.90 0.97
CA GLY A 131 -3.99 -12.54 1.77
C GLY A 131 -4.29 -11.39 2.72
N ILE A 132 -4.27 -11.68 4.03
CA ILE A 132 -4.45 -10.68 5.08
C ILE A 132 -3.08 -10.10 5.43
N ASN A 133 -2.84 -8.85 5.05
CA ASN A 133 -1.62 -8.12 5.36
C ASN A 133 -1.50 -7.88 6.86
N THR A 134 -0.44 -8.41 7.46
CA THR A 134 -0.17 -8.24 8.90
C THR A 134 1.30 -7.92 9.18
N ALA A 135 1.65 -7.65 10.43
CA ALA A 135 3.02 -7.41 10.86
C ALA A 135 3.33 -8.18 12.16
N PHE A 136 4.61 -8.26 12.54
CA PHE A 136 5.04 -8.91 13.77
C PHE A 136 4.32 -8.37 15.02
N SER A 137 4.11 -7.05 15.08
CA SER A 137 3.45 -6.36 16.20
C SER A 137 1.92 -6.59 16.26
N SER A 138 1.33 -7.16 15.21
CA SER A 138 -0.12 -7.18 15.01
C SER A 138 -0.80 -8.46 15.51
N LYS A 139 -0.18 -9.24 16.41
CA LYS A 139 -0.76 -10.48 16.94
C LYS A 139 -2.20 -10.32 17.44
N LYS A 140 -2.45 -9.29 18.26
CA LYS A 140 -3.80 -9.04 18.81
C LYS A 140 -4.84 -8.74 17.71
N ARG A 141 -4.42 -8.14 16.59
CA ARG A 141 -5.32 -7.90 15.44
C ARG A 141 -5.63 -9.20 14.72
N ARG A 142 -4.64 -10.07 14.51
CA ARG A 142 -4.87 -11.42 13.97
C ARG A 142 -5.84 -12.22 14.82
N ASP A 143 -5.64 -12.20 16.14
CA ASP A 143 -6.57 -12.85 17.10
C ASP A 143 -7.99 -12.28 16.93
N SER A 144 -8.14 -10.96 16.76
CA SER A 144 -9.45 -10.32 16.53
C SER A 144 -10.10 -10.73 15.20
N VAL A 145 -9.31 -10.85 14.13
CA VAL A 145 -9.79 -11.33 12.83
C VAL A 145 -10.27 -12.77 12.92
N ARG A 146 -9.51 -13.65 13.58
CA ARG A 146 -9.87 -15.05 13.85
C ARG A 146 -11.14 -15.17 14.70
N GLU A 147 -11.28 -14.31 15.71
CA GLU A 147 -12.44 -14.29 16.61
C GLU A 147 -13.70 -13.66 15.99
N THR A 148 -13.60 -13.16 14.75
CA THR A 148 -14.71 -12.50 14.04
C THR A 148 -14.98 -13.17 12.70
N TRP A 149 -14.51 -12.59 11.60
CA TRP A 149 -14.95 -12.97 10.26
C TRP A 149 -14.14 -14.12 9.64
N MET A 150 -12.96 -14.45 10.16
CA MET A 150 -12.12 -15.51 9.60
C MET A 150 -12.41 -16.87 10.27
N PRO A 151 -12.89 -17.88 9.52
CA PRO A 151 -13.05 -19.23 10.07
C PRO A 151 -11.72 -19.82 10.55
N GLN A 152 -11.78 -20.69 11.57
CA GLN A 152 -10.62 -21.33 12.18
C GLN A 152 -10.70 -22.86 12.12
N GLY A 153 -9.53 -23.52 12.21
CA GLY A 153 -9.43 -24.97 12.34
C GLY A 153 -10.16 -25.72 11.22
N GLU A 154 -11.00 -26.68 11.59
CA GLU A 154 -11.73 -27.51 10.63
C GLU A 154 -12.70 -26.70 9.74
N LYS A 155 -13.25 -25.58 10.22
CA LYS A 155 -14.10 -24.71 9.38
C LYS A 155 -13.28 -24.05 8.26
N LEU A 156 -12.04 -23.64 8.56
CA LEU A 156 -11.14 -23.06 7.55
C LEU A 156 -10.73 -24.10 6.50
N LYS A 157 -10.38 -25.31 6.94
CA LYS A 157 -10.05 -26.41 6.01
C LYS A 157 -11.24 -26.77 5.12
N LYS A 158 -12.42 -26.93 5.71
CA LYS A 158 -13.66 -27.20 4.97
C LYS A 158 -13.94 -26.11 3.93
N LEU A 159 -13.71 -24.84 4.27
CA LEU A 159 -13.88 -23.73 3.34
C LEU A 159 -12.90 -23.81 2.16
N GLU A 160 -11.64 -24.17 2.42
CA GLU A 160 -10.63 -24.36 1.38
C GLU A 160 -10.97 -25.55 0.46
N GLU A 161 -11.40 -26.68 1.03
CA GLU A 161 -11.68 -27.92 0.29
C GLU A 161 -13.00 -27.87 -0.49
N GLU A 162 -14.09 -27.41 0.13
CA GLU A 162 -15.44 -27.48 -0.47
C GLU A 162 -15.77 -26.25 -1.33
N LYS A 163 -15.24 -25.08 -0.99
CA LYS A 163 -15.54 -23.82 -1.69
C LYS A 163 -14.35 -23.27 -2.48
N GLY A 164 -13.15 -23.83 -2.32
CA GLY A 164 -11.95 -23.33 -2.98
C GLY A 164 -11.54 -21.95 -2.48
N VAL A 165 -11.80 -21.61 -1.22
CA VAL A 165 -11.49 -20.29 -0.66
C VAL A 165 -10.34 -20.42 0.34
N VAL A 166 -9.18 -19.90 -0.05
CA VAL A 166 -7.95 -19.93 0.75
C VAL A 166 -7.82 -18.61 1.49
N ILE A 167 -7.65 -18.63 2.81
CA ILE A 167 -7.42 -17.43 3.62
C ILE A 167 -6.13 -17.62 4.40
N ARG A 168 -5.19 -16.69 4.27
CA ARG A 168 -3.91 -16.72 4.99
C ARG A 168 -3.47 -15.34 5.45
N PHE A 169 -2.87 -15.25 6.64
CA PHE A 169 -2.11 -14.08 7.07
C PHE A 169 -0.78 -14.03 6.33
N MET A 170 -0.59 -13.01 5.49
CA MET A 170 0.65 -12.84 4.74
C MET A 170 1.68 -12.07 5.56
N ILE A 171 2.83 -12.70 5.81
CA ILE A 171 3.90 -12.13 6.63
C ILE A 171 5.26 -12.48 6.04
N GLY A 172 6.14 -11.49 5.98
CA GLY A 172 7.54 -11.69 5.64
C GLY A 172 8.35 -12.27 6.80
N HIS A 173 9.66 -12.11 6.71
CA HIS A 173 10.62 -12.48 7.75
C HIS A 173 11.37 -11.25 8.25
N SER A 174 11.99 -11.36 9.41
CA SER A 174 12.86 -10.28 9.89
C SER A 174 14.16 -10.23 9.06
N PRO A 175 14.91 -9.11 9.08
CA PRO A 175 16.21 -9.03 8.42
C PRO A 175 17.25 -10.00 8.98
N ALA A 176 17.11 -10.41 10.25
CA ALA A 176 18.06 -11.27 10.94
C ALA A 176 17.59 -12.73 10.89
N SER A 177 18.47 -13.65 10.51
CA SER A 177 18.19 -15.08 10.59
C SER A 177 17.90 -15.50 12.04
N ASN A 178 16.87 -16.33 12.24
CA ASN A 178 16.48 -16.86 13.55
C ASN A 178 16.13 -15.80 14.60
N SER A 179 15.48 -14.70 14.20
CA SER A 179 15.03 -13.69 15.15
C SER A 179 13.93 -14.22 16.08
N ALA A 180 13.82 -13.65 17.28
CA ALA A 180 12.72 -13.95 18.20
C ALA A 180 11.34 -13.60 17.60
N LEU A 181 11.28 -12.62 16.68
CA LEU A 181 10.05 -12.25 15.99
C LEU A 181 9.61 -13.36 15.02
N ASP A 182 10.55 -13.95 14.28
CA ASP A 182 10.26 -15.06 13.38
C ASP A 182 9.83 -16.31 14.17
N GLN A 183 10.53 -16.63 15.25
CA GLN A 183 10.16 -17.74 16.13
C GLN A 183 8.76 -17.58 16.74
N ALA A 184 8.39 -16.36 17.12
CA ALA A 184 7.04 -16.10 17.64
C ALA A 184 5.95 -16.36 16.58
N ILE A 185 6.23 -16.04 15.31
CA ILE A 185 5.34 -16.37 14.20
C ILE A 185 5.30 -17.87 13.95
N ASP A 186 6.44 -18.56 14.00
CA ASP A 186 6.49 -20.02 13.78
C ASP A 186 5.71 -20.77 14.88
N VAL A 187 5.76 -20.30 16.13
CA VAL A 187 4.93 -20.83 17.24
C VAL A 187 3.44 -20.58 16.99
N GLU A 188 3.06 -19.39 16.52
CA GLU A 188 1.67 -19.08 16.22
C GLU A 188 1.14 -19.92 15.03
N ASP A 189 1.94 -20.07 13.99
CA ASP A 189 1.60 -20.86 12.80
C ASP A 189 1.51 -22.36 13.11
N ALA A 190 2.32 -22.87 14.04
CA ALA A 190 2.22 -24.25 14.53
C ALA A 190 0.89 -24.54 15.24
N ILE A 191 0.18 -23.51 15.72
CA ILE A 191 -1.12 -23.64 16.39
C ILE A 191 -2.26 -23.44 15.39
N HIS A 192 -2.20 -22.39 14.58
CA HIS A 192 -3.33 -21.96 13.75
C HIS A 192 -3.26 -22.42 12.29
N HIS A 193 -2.05 -22.73 11.77
CA HIS A 193 -1.79 -23.16 10.40
C HIS A 193 -2.40 -22.24 9.33
N ASP A 194 -2.39 -20.94 9.59
CA ASP A 194 -3.10 -19.93 8.80
C ASP A 194 -2.18 -18.83 8.27
N PHE A 195 -0.85 -19.02 8.29
CA PHE A 195 0.08 -18.08 7.68
C PHE A 195 0.48 -18.45 6.24
N LEU A 196 0.82 -17.40 5.47
CA LEU A 196 1.59 -17.48 4.25
C LEU A 196 2.91 -16.73 4.47
N ARG A 197 3.99 -17.49 4.66
CA ARG A 197 5.34 -16.93 4.83
C ARG A 197 5.86 -16.47 3.47
N LEU A 198 6.25 -15.20 3.40
CA LEU A 198 6.75 -14.55 2.19
C LEU A 198 8.27 -14.41 2.24
N ASP A 199 8.94 -14.62 1.10
CA ASP A 199 10.33 -14.21 0.88
C ASP A 199 10.39 -12.68 0.72
N HIS A 200 10.28 -12.01 1.87
CA HIS A 200 10.19 -10.57 2.00
C HIS A 200 10.70 -10.16 3.36
N VAL A 201 11.69 -9.26 3.39
CA VAL A 201 12.12 -8.63 4.63
C VAL A 201 11.11 -7.57 5.04
N GLU A 202 10.45 -7.78 6.18
CA GLU A 202 9.49 -6.84 6.73
C GLU A 202 10.11 -5.48 7.06
N GLY A 203 9.36 -4.40 6.84
CA GLY A 203 9.81 -3.06 7.15
C GLY A 203 8.77 -1.98 6.85
N TYR A 204 8.91 -0.84 7.53
CA TYR A 204 7.92 0.25 7.51
C TYR A 204 7.59 0.76 6.09
N HIS A 205 8.60 0.90 5.21
CA HIS A 205 8.43 1.36 3.83
C HIS A 205 8.51 0.23 2.79
N LYS A 206 8.09 -0.99 3.16
CA LYS A 206 8.25 -2.18 2.31
C LYS A 206 6.92 -2.79 1.84
N LEU A 207 5.78 -2.18 2.16
CA LEU A 207 4.43 -2.67 1.81
C LEU A 207 4.25 -2.96 0.32
N SER A 208 4.60 -2.01 -0.56
CA SER A 208 4.49 -2.22 -2.02
C SER A 208 5.34 -3.39 -2.54
N ALA A 209 6.47 -3.68 -1.88
CA ALA A 209 7.29 -4.85 -2.19
C ALA A 209 6.68 -6.14 -1.62
N LYS A 210 6.08 -6.07 -0.44
CA LYS A 210 5.35 -7.18 0.19
C LYS A 210 4.18 -7.64 -0.68
N THR A 211 3.35 -6.71 -1.16
CA THR A 211 2.22 -6.99 -2.06
C THR A 211 2.68 -7.70 -3.34
N LYS A 212 3.78 -7.26 -3.96
CA LYS A 212 4.34 -7.96 -5.13
C LYS A 212 4.75 -9.38 -4.81
N THR A 213 5.45 -9.57 -3.69
CA THR A 213 5.86 -10.92 -3.26
C THR A 213 4.63 -11.77 -2.97
N PHE A 214 3.61 -11.23 -2.29
CA PHE A 214 2.34 -11.93 -2.04
C PHE A 214 1.71 -12.45 -3.34
N PHE A 215 1.44 -11.60 -4.32
CA PHE A 215 0.80 -12.06 -5.57
C PHE A 215 1.67 -13.06 -6.32
N SER A 216 2.99 -12.89 -6.32
CA SER A 216 3.91 -13.82 -6.97
C SER A 216 3.88 -15.20 -6.28
N THR A 217 3.96 -15.23 -4.95
CA THR A 217 3.91 -16.45 -4.14
C THR A 217 2.54 -17.11 -4.26
N ALA A 218 1.45 -16.35 -4.17
CA ALA A 218 0.10 -16.89 -4.26
C ALA A 218 -0.18 -17.51 -5.64
N VAL A 219 0.25 -16.89 -6.72
CA VAL A 219 0.14 -17.46 -8.08
C VAL A 219 1.02 -18.71 -8.23
N ALA A 220 2.19 -18.76 -7.60
CA ALA A 220 3.02 -19.95 -7.63
C ALA A 220 2.38 -21.13 -6.87
N SER A 221 1.65 -20.86 -5.78
CA SER A 221 1.07 -21.89 -4.92
C SER A 221 -0.34 -22.35 -5.34
N TRP A 222 -1.19 -21.44 -5.83
CA TRP A 222 -2.58 -21.72 -6.17
C TRP A 222 -2.92 -21.25 -7.57
N ASP A 223 -3.76 -22.01 -8.26
CA ASP A 223 -4.39 -21.60 -9.51
C ASP A 223 -5.81 -21.12 -9.23
N ALA A 224 -5.95 -19.84 -8.88
CA ALA A 224 -7.20 -19.23 -8.43
C ALA A 224 -7.83 -18.30 -9.48
N ASP A 225 -9.16 -18.15 -9.47
CA ASP A 225 -9.86 -17.19 -10.33
C ASP A 225 -9.56 -15.73 -9.90
N PHE A 226 -9.52 -15.49 -8.58
CA PHE A 226 -9.19 -14.19 -7.97
C PHE A 226 -8.16 -14.30 -6.85
N TYR A 227 -7.39 -13.21 -6.70
CA TYR A 227 -6.47 -13.00 -5.59
C TYR A 227 -6.86 -11.69 -4.89
N VAL A 228 -7.05 -11.74 -3.58
CA VAL A 228 -7.55 -10.64 -2.75
C VAL A 228 -6.47 -10.25 -1.75
N LYS A 229 -6.26 -8.95 -1.60
CA LYS A 229 -5.49 -8.40 -0.48
C LYS A 229 -6.45 -7.70 0.48
N VAL A 230 -6.25 -7.91 1.77
CA VAL A 230 -6.99 -7.25 2.85
C VAL A 230 -6.02 -6.80 3.95
N ASP A 231 -6.30 -5.70 4.65
CA ASP A 231 -5.55 -5.33 5.86
C ASP A 231 -6.10 -5.99 7.13
N ASP A 232 -5.24 -6.25 8.12
CA ASP A 232 -5.62 -6.90 9.38
C ASP A 232 -6.50 -6.07 10.33
N ASP A 233 -6.88 -4.87 9.92
CA ASP A 233 -7.83 -3.98 10.59
C ASP A 233 -9.09 -3.73 9.74
N VAL A 234 -9.47 -4.66 8.86
CA VAL A 234 -10.71 -4.59 8.07
C VAL A 234 -11.67 -5.71 8.49
N HIS A 235 -12.98 -5.42 8.56
CA HIS A 235 -14.02 -6.43 8.67
C HIS A 235 -14.52 -6.82 7.27
N VAL A 236 -14.67 -8.11 7.01
CA VAL A 236 -15.06 -8.65 5.70
C VAL A 236 -16.24 -9.58 5.86
N ASN A 237 -17.26 -9.44 5.01
CA ASN A 237 -18.33 -10.42 4.85
C ASN A 237 -17.97 -11.34 3.69
N LEU A 238 -17.60 -12.59 4.00
CA LEU A 238 -17.02 -13.52 3.04
C LEU A 238 -18.05 -13.98 1.99
N GLY A 239 -19.28 -14.28 2.39
CA GLY A 239 -20.38 -14.61 1.49
C GLY A 239 -20.66 -13.50 0.48
N MET A 240 -20.72 -12.25 0.95
CA MET A 240 -20.85 -11.08 0.07
C MET A 240 -19.64 -10.92 -0.86
N LEU A 241 -18.41 -11.04 -0.35
CA LEU A 241 -17.19 -10.97 -1.16
C LEU A 241 -17.21 -12.01 -2.28
N LEU A 242 -17.46 -13.28 -1.94
CA LEU A 242 -17.45 -14.40 -2.89
C LEU A 242 -18.55 -14.24 -3.94
N THR A 243 -19.75 -13.83 -3.53
CA THR A 243 -20.86 -13.57 -4.46
C THR A 243 -20.53 -12.43 -5.42
N THR A 244 -19.93 -11.34 -4.94
CA THR A 244 -19.50 -10.22 -5.79
C THR A 244 -18.43 -10.64 -6.78
N LEU A 245 -17.40 -11.38 -6.35
CA LEU A 245 -16.36 -11.87 -7.26
C LEU A 245 -16.91 -12.88 -8.27
N GLY A 246 -17.87 -13.72 -7.88
CA GLY A 246 -18.54 -14.69 -8.76
C GLY A 246 -19.19 -14.05 -9.98
N ARG A 247 -19.83 -12.88 -9.80
CA ARG A 247 -20.44 -12.10 -10.90
C ARG A 247 -19.43 -11.63 -11.94
N HIS A 248 -18.14 -11.59 -11.59
CA HIS A 248 -17.07 -11.11 -12.45
C HIS A 248 -16.11 -12.22 -12.93
N LYS A 249 -16.35 -13.47 -12.53
CA LYS A 249 -15.48 -14.62 -12.82
C LYS A 249 -15.19 -14.83 -14.32
N LEU A 250 -16.16 -14.56 -15.19
CA LEU A 250 -16.01 -14.74 -16.64
C LEU A 250 -15.40 -13.52 -17.36
N LYS A 251 -15.19 -12.40 -16.66
CA LYS A 251 -14.57 -11.21 -17.25
C LYS A 251 -13.04 -11.36 -17.23
N PRO A 252 -12.34 -11.08 -18.34
CA PRO A 252 -10.88 -11.06 -18.34
C PRO A 252 -10.36 -9.84 -17.58
N ARG A 253 -9.16 -9.94 -16.99
CA ARG A 253 -8.41 -8.80 -16.41
C ARG A 253 -9.25 -7.85 -15.54
N VAL A 254 -9.86 -8.38 -14.48
CA VAL A 254 -10.68 -7.62 -13.54
C VAL A 254 -9.81 -7.06 -12.41
N TYR A 255 -9.96 -5.77 -12.13
CA TYR A 255 -9.47 -5.11 -10.93
C TYR A 255 -10.66 -4.47 -10.20
N ILE A 256 -11.02 -5.00 -9.04
CA ILE A 256 -12.21 -4.61 -8.30
C ILE A 256 -11.85 -4.14 -6.89
N GLY A 257 -12.52 -3.09 -6.46
CA GLY A 257 -12.41 -2.50 -5.14
C GLY A 257 -13.20 -1.21 -5.06
N CYS A 258 -13.12 -0.52 -3.93
CA CYS A 258 -13.66 0.81 -3.83
C CYS A 258 -12.71 1.79 -4.51
N MET A 259 -13.05 2.24 -5.72
CA MET A 259 -12.14 3.04 -6.52
C MET A 259 -12.13 4.48 -6.02
N LYS A 260 -10.92 5.03 -5.87
CA LYS A 260 -10.66 6.40 -5.43
C LYS A 260 -9.64 7.10 -6.32
N SER A 261 -9.64 8.41 -6.22
CA SER A 261 -8.57 9.30 -6.70
C SER A 261 -8.52 10.48 -5.74
N GLY A 262 -7.32 10.94 -5.42
CA GLY A 262 -7.09 11.96 -4.41
C GLY A 262 -5.82 12.74 -4.71
N PRO A 263 -5.58 13.85 -4.00
CA PRO A 263 -4.39 14.66 -4.20
C PRO A 263 -3.13 13.80 -4.02
N VAL A 264 -2.12 14.05 -4.85
CA VAL A 264 -0.80 13.45 -4.66
C VAL A 264 -0.21 14.00 -3.37
N LEU A 265 0.22 13.13 -2.47
CA LEU A 265 0.72 13.51 -1.16
C LEU A 265 2.19 13.92 -1.28
N SER A 266 2.44 15.17 -1.64
CA SER A 266 3.79 15.76 -1.78
C SER A 266 4.29 16.48 -0.52
N ASP A 267 3.45 16.61 0.51
CA ASP A 267 3.79 17.26 1.77
C ASP A 267 4.58 16.35 2.71
N ASN A 268 5.13 16.87 3.81
CA ASN A 268 5.84 16.09 4.84
C ASN A 268 4.91 15.20 5.70
N SER A 269 3.86 14.63 5.11
CA SER A 269 2.95 13.71 5.78
C SER A 269 3.54 12.30 5.87
N LYS A 270 2.93 11.46 6.71
CA LYS A 270 3.29 10.03 6.85
C LYS A 270 3.33 9.29 5.51
N TYR A 271 2.48 9.73 4.57
CA TYR A 271 2.24 9.10 3.28
C TYR A 271 2.86 9.89 2.13
N HIS A 272 3.85 10.75 2.43
CA HIS A 272 4.63 11.49 1.45
C HIS A 272 5.12 10.55 0.33
N GLU A 273 4.88 10.93 -0.91
CA GLU A 273 5.36 10.27 -2.11
C GLU A 273 6.64 10.99 -2.60
N PRO A 274 7.84 10.42 -2.39
CA PRO A 274 9.09 11.06 -2.79
C PRO A 274 9.17 11.33 -4.29
N GLU A 275 8.48 10.53 -5.10
CA GLU A 275 8.45 10.66 -6.56
C GLU A 275 7.16 11.35 -7.04
N PHE A 276 6.57 12.24 -6.24
CA PHE A 276 5.30 12.92 -6.52
C PHE A 276 5.30 13.65 -7.86
N TRP A 277 6.46 14.17 -8.30
CA TRP A 277 6.64 14.88 -9.57
C TRP A 277 6.32 14.00 -10.80
N LYS A 278 6.33 12.67 -10.67
CA LYS A 278 5.94 11.75 -11.76
C LYS A 278 4.45 11.75 -12.04
N PHE A 279 3.63 12.27 -11.12
CA PHE A 279 2.19 12.40 -11.28
C PHE A 279 1.79 13.73 -11.96
N GLY A 280 2.78 14.50 -12.42
CA GLY A 280 2.60 15.75 -13.14
C GLY A 280 2.78 16.97 -12.23
N GLU A 281 1.95 17.99 -12.45
CA GLU A 281 2.09 19.30 -11.81
C GLU A 281 1.47 19.35 -10.40
N ASP A 282 1.81 20.40 -9.65
CA ASP A 282 1.25 20.64 -8.33
C ASP A 282 -0.29 20.74 -8.39
N GLY A 283 -0.95 20.02 -7.49
CA GLY A 283 -2.41 19.90 -7.47
C GLY A 283 -2.97 18.71 -8.25
N ASN A 284 -2.12 17.97 -8.98
CA ASN A 284 -2.54 16.73 -9.62
C ASN A 284 -2.99 15.67 -8.61
N LYS A 285 -3.80 14.75 -9.12
CA LYS A 285 -4.33 13.62 -8.37
C LYS A 285 -3.66 12.34 -8.82
N TYR A 286 -3.59 11.37 -7.92
CA TYR A 286 -3.31 10.00 -8.31
C TYR A 286 -4.32 9.53 -9.36
N PHE A 287 -3.88 8.71 -10.31
CA PHE A 287 -4.78 7.97 -11.20
C PHE A 287 -5.79 7.17 -10.38
N ARG A 288 -6.90 6.77 -11.02
CA ARG A 288 -7.95 5.99 -10.35
C ARG A 288 -7.37 4.63 -9.92
N HIS A 289 -7.52 4.29 -8.64
CA HIS A 289 -7.07 3.01 -8.07
C HIS A 289 -8.01 2.59 -6.93
N ALA A 290 -8.06 1.31 -6.61
CA ALA A 290 -8.80 0.81 -5.45
C ALA A 290 -8.13 1.22 -4.14
N THR A 291 -8.92 1.36 -3.08
CA THR A 291 -8.44 1.60 -1.72
C THR A 291 -7.57 0.47 -1.19
N GLY A 292 -6.49 0.80 -0.47
CA GLY A 292 -5.58 -0.20 0.10
C GLY A 292 -6.19 -1.18 1.08
N GLN A 293 -7.28 -0.84 1.77
CA GLN A 293 -7.89 -1.70 2.80
C GLN A 293 -8.33 -3.07 2.28
N ILE A 294 -8.94 -3.08 1.09
CA ILE A 294 -9.32 -4.30 0.38
C ILE A 294 -9.40 -4.06 -1.13
N TYR A 295 -8.90 -5.02 -1.91
CA TYR A 295 -9.12 -5.09 -3.34
C TYR A 295 -8.92 -6.52 -3.84
N ALA A 296 -9.49 -6.84 -5.00
CA ALA A 296 -9.28 -8.11 -5.68
C ALA A 296 -8.82 -7.91 -7.12
N ILE A 297 -8.00 -8.83 -7.60
CA ILE A 297 -7.54 -8.87 -8.99
C ILE A 297 -7.75 -10.27 -9.56
N SER A 298 -8.09 -10.36 -10.85
CA SER A 298 -8.22 -11.65 -11.52
C SER A 298 -6.87 -12.35 -11.68
N LYS A 299 -6.93 -13.65 -11.96
CA LYS A 299 -5.78 -14.49 -12.28
C LYS A 299 -4.80 -13.86 -13.29
N ASP A 300 -5.31 -13.27 -14.36
CA ASP A 300 -4.48 -12.68 -15.41
C ASP A 300 -3.61 -11.55 -14.87
N LEU A 301 -4.16 -10.70 -14.00
CA LEU A 301 -3.45 -9.57 -13.41
C LEU A 301 -2.47 -10.01 -12.33
N ALA A 302 -2.85 -10.99 -11.51
CA ALA A 302 -1.92 -11.57 -10.54
C ALA A 302 -0.73 -12.26 -11.25
N THR A 303 -1.00 -12.97 -12.35
CA THR A 303 0.02 -13.58 -13.20
C THR A 303 0.92 -12.52 -13.85
N TYR A 304 0.33 -11.43 -14.35
CA TYR A 304 1.09 -10.30 -14.87
C TYR A 304 2.05 -9.72 -13.82
N ILE A 305 1.59 -9.57 -12.57
CA ILE A 305 2.47 -9.12 -11.47
C ILE A 305 3.61 -10.10 -11.23
N SER A 306 3.31 -11.40 -11.17
CA SER A 306 4.33 -12.44 -10.95
C SER A 306 5.41 -12.41 -12.04
N VAL A 307 5.00 -12.42 -13.30
CA VAL A 307 5.91 -12.45 -14.47
C VAL A 307 6.74 -11.16 -14.57
N ASN A 308 6.15 -10.00 -14.28
CA ASN A 308 6.80 -8.70 -14.44
C ASN A 308 7.36 -8.12 -13.14
N LYS A 309 7.42 -8.91 -12.05
CA LYS A 309 7.84 -8.49 -10.70
C LYS A 309 9.07 -7.55 -10.68
N PRO A 310 10.16 -7.78 -11.45
CA PRO A 310 11.34 -6.92 -11.43
C PRO A 310 11.13 -5.55 -12.10
N LEU A 311 10.18 -5.44 -13.03
CA LEU A 311 9.92 -4.23 -13.82
C LEU A 311 8.91 -3.29 -13.15
N LEU A 312 8.02 -3.86 -12.34
CA LEU A 312 6.98 -3.08 -11.68
C LEU A 312 7.63 -2.04 -10.75
N HIS A 313 7.19 -0.79 -10.86
CA HIS A 313 7.64 0.29 -9.98
C HIS A 313 6.98 0.21 -8.59
N LYS A 314 7.55 0.85 -7.56
CA LYS A 314 6.99 0.87 -6.20
C LYS A 314 6.94 2.31 -5.73
N PHE A 315 5.73 2.84 -5.63
CA PHE A 315 5.44 4.10 -4.96
C PHE A 315 5.40 3.87 -3.44
N ALA A 316 5.45 4.95 -2.66
CA ALA A 316 5.37 4.93 -1.21
C ALA A 316 4.03 4.33 -0.73
N ASN A 317 2.95 4.68 -1.43
CA ASN A 317 1.62 4.13 -1.20
C ASN A 317 1.46 2.81 -1.98
N GLU A 318 1.06 1.76 -1.26
CA GLU A 318 0.96 0.40 -1.79
C GLU A 318 -0.20 0.25 -2.79
N ASP A 319 -1.34 0.86 -2.49
CA ASP A 319 -2.53 0.86 -3.34
C ASP A 319 -2.33 1.68 -4.63
N VAL A 320 -1.64 2.82 -4.53
CA VAL A 320 -1.15 3.57 -5.69
C VAL A 320 -0.21 2.71 -6.52
N SER A 321 0.74 2.00 -5.89
CA SER A 321 1.64 1.11 -6.62
C SER A 321 0.90 0.07 -7.44
N LEU A 322 -0.09 -0.61 -6.85
CA LEU A 322 -0.91 -1.59 -7.55
C LEU A 322 -1.63 -0.98 -8.76
N GLY A 323 -2.33 0.15 -8.58
CA GLY A 323 -3.03 0.80 -9.68
C GLY A 323 -2.09 1.25 -10.82
N ALA A 324 -0.87 1.66 -10.51
CA ALA A 324 0.13 2.02 -11.53
C ALA A 324 0.54 0.83 -12.40
N TRP A 325 0.50 -0.39 -11.87
CA TRP A 325 0.85 -1.59 -12.65
C TRP A 325 -0.21 -1.91 -13.70
N PHE A 326 -1.42 -1.39 -13.55
CA PHE A 326 -2.57 -1.70 -14.39
C PHE A 326 -2.99 -0.55 -15.32
N ILE A 327 -2.57 0.68 -15.07
CA ILE A 327 -3.02 1.86 -15.84
C ILE A 327 -2.68 1.79 -17.34
N GLY A 328 -1.60 1.09 -17.71
CA GLY A 328 -1.20 0.87 -19.10
C GLY A 328 -1.75 -0.42 -19.73
N LEU A 329 -2.59 -1.15 -19.02
CA LEU A 329 -3.20 -2.41 -19.45
C LEU A 329 -4.69 -2.22 -19.75
N ASP A 330 -5.23 -3.06 -20.62
CA ASP A 330 -6.67 -3.14 -20.90
C ASP A 330 -7.41 -3.86 -19.75
N VAL A 331 -7.60 -3.16 -18.63
CA VAL A 331 -8.15 -3.70 -17.36
C VAL A 331 -9.55 -3.17 -17.11
N GLU A 332 -10.46 -4.08 -16.77
CA GLU A 332 -11.80 -3.73 -16.29
C GLU A 332 -11.70 -3.26 -14.83
N HIS A 333 -11.76 -1.94 -14.62
CA HIS A 333 -11.81 -1.34 -13.29
C HIS A 333 -13.26 -1.32 -12.79
N ILE A 334 -13.53 -2.07 -11.71
CA ILE A 334 -14.86 -2.15 -11.10
C ILE A 334 -14.85 -1.35 -9.80
N ASP A 335 -15.61 -0.26 -9.78
CA ASP A 335 -15.84 0.56 -8.58
C ASP A 335 -17.00 0.01 -7.76
N ASP A 336 -16.67 -0.81 -6.77
CA ASP A 336 -17.65 -1.40 -5.85
C ASP A 336 -17.63 -0.68 -4.50
N ARG A 337 -18.72 0.03 -4.20
CA ARG A 337 -18.88 0.82 -2.98
C ARG A 337 -19.21 -0.02 -1.75
N ASP A 338 -19.61 -1.28 -1.93
CA ASP A 338 -19.82 -2.20 -0.81
C ASP A 338 -18.48 -2.73 -0.26
N MET A 339 -17.37 -2.50 -0.96
CA MET A 339 -16.01 -2.81 -0.49
C MET A 339 -15.38 -1.70 0.39
N CYS A 340 -16.13 -0.66 0.76
CA CYS A 340 -15.60 0.44 1.60
C CYS A 340 -16.65 1.13 2.47
N CYS A 341 -17.55 0.34 3.08
CA CYS A 341 -18.53 0.91 3.99
C CYS A 341 -17.86 1.47 5.24
N GLY A 342 -18.33 2.65 5.64
CA GLY A 342 -17.78 3.36 6.79
C GLY A 342 -18.24 2.72 8.10
N THR A 343 -17.31 2.27 8.92
CA THR A 343 -17.55 2.15 10.35
C THR A 343 -17.38 3.54 10.99
N PRO A 344 -18.17 3.87 12.02
CA PRO A 344 -18.06 5.12 12.74
C PRO A 344 -17.06 4.97 13.87
N PRO A 345 -16.21 5.93 14.21
CA PRO A 345 -15.48 5.91 15.46
C PRO A 345 -16.40 6.39 16.57
N GLY A 346 -16.39 5.67 17.68
CA GLY A 346 -16.96 6.19 18.92
C GLY A 346 -16.26 7.50 19.30
N GLN A 347 -17.00 8.61 19.35
CA GLN A 347 -16.68 9.74 20.22
C GLN A 347 -17.86 10.72 20.41
N PHE A 348 -18.01 11.12 21.67
CA PHE A 348 -18.83 12.19 22.23
C PHE A 348 -18.83 13.50 21.40
N LEU A 349 -20.02 14.01 21.01
CA LEU A 349 -20.56 15.37 21.30
C LEU A 349 -21.67 15.84 20.31
N SER A 350 -22.85 16.13 20.88
CA SER A 350 -23.85 17.17 20.56
C SER A 350 -24.45 17.32 19.14
N VAL A 351 -25.60 16.69 18.85
CA VAL A 351 -26.39 16.89 17.60
C VAL A 351 -27.60 17.83 17.77
N VAL A 352 -27.48 19.10 17.38
CA VAL A 352 -28.56 20.09 17.32
C VAL A 352 -29.80 19.54 16.59
N ILE A 353 -30.94 19.46 17.29
CA ILE A 353 -32.24 19.05 16.71
C ILE A 353 -32.86 20.21 15.94
N ILE A 354 -33.42 19.90 14.78
CA ILE A 354 -34.52 20.66 14.17
C ILE A 354 -35.69 19.68 14.01
N TYR A 355 -36.85 19.97 14.62
CA TYR A 355 -38.12 19.43 14.13
C TYR A 355 -39.27 20.44 14.26
N THR A 356 -40.12 20.36 13.24
CA THR A 356 -41.30 21.13 12.88
C THR A 356 -42.37 21.30 13.96
N MET A 357 -42.98 22.48 13.96
CA MET A 357 -44.05 22.93 14.85
C MET A 357 -45.34 22.11 14.70
N HIS A 358 -45.84 21.57 15.82
CA HIS A 358 -47.27 21.36 16.07
C HIS A 358 -47.63 22.14 17.33
N VAL A 359 -48.64 22.99 17.21
CA VAL A 359 -49.08 23.93 18.24
C VAL A 359 -50.08 23.22 19.15
N SER A 360 -49.69 22.96 20.39
CA SER A 360 -50.62 22.85 21.52
C SER A 360 -49.97 23.50 22.74
N GLU A 361 -50.75 24.32 23.42
CA GLU A 361 -50.39 25.15 24.57
C GLU A 361 -49.75 24.29 25.68
N ASP A 362 -48.71 24.83 26.31
CA ASP A 362 -47.72 24.19 27.21
C ASP A 362 -46.55 23.46 26.50
N LEU A 363 -45.54 24.24 26.07
CA LEU A 363 -44.28 23.71 25.52
C LEU A 363 -43.07 24.27 26.27
N ALA A 364 -42.70 23.60 27.36
CA ALA A 364 -41.28 23.42 27.63
C ALA A 364 -40.72 22.63 26.44
N LEU A 365 -39.94 23.29 25.58
CA LEU A 365 -39.16 22.63 24.53
C LEU A 365 -38.12 21.72 25.20
N THR A 366 -38.51 20.52 25.61
CA THR A 366 -37.57 19.42 25.80
C THR A 366 -37.06 19.03 24.43
N PHE A 367 -35.94 19.65 24.04
CA PHE A 367 -35.10 19.20 22.95
C PHE A 367 -34.64 17.76 23.26
N HIS A 368 -35.37 16.75 22.79
CA HIS A 368 -34.88 15.38 22.74
C HIS A 368 -33.84 15.27 21.63
N PHE A 369 -32.58 15.62 21.94
CA PHE A 369 -31.45 15.46 21.03
C PHE A 369 -31.41 13.98 20.64
N TRP A 370 -32.03 13.63 19.50
CA TRP A 370 -31.70 12.43 18.77
C TRP A 370 -30.28 12.66 18.28
N ASN A 371 -29.31 12.34 19.15
CA ASN A 371 -27.93 12.16 18.76
C ASN A 371 -27.95 11.07 17.69
N GLY A 372 -27.82 11.50 16.44
CA GLY A 372 -27.84 10.67 15.26
C GLY A 372 -26.97 9.44 15.49
N PHE A 373 -27.66 8.30 15.45
CA PHE A 373 -27.11 7.00 15.17
C PHE A 373 -26.04 7.13 14.09
N ASP A 374 -24.79 6.81 14.39
CA ASP A 374 -23.79 6.71 13.34
C ASP A 374 -23.00 5.46 13.61
N ILE A 375 -23.55 4.39 13.01
CA ILE A 375 -23.04 3.09 12.52
C ILE A 375 -23.73 2.87 11.15
N SER A 376 -24.13 3.99 10.53
CA SER A 376 -25.28 4.03 9.65
C SER A 376 -25.07 3.20 8.39
N ASP A 377 -23.97 3.36 7.67
CA ASP A 377 -23.86 2.72 6.34
C ASP A 377 -23.81 1.18 6.40
N CYS A 378 -22.86 0.59 7.14
CA CYS A 378 -22.76 -0.87 7.18
C CYS A 378 -23.90 -1.53 7.97
N GLU A 379 -24.36 -0.93 9.08
CA GLU A 379 -25.44 -1.48 9.89
C GLU A 379 -26.78 -1.37 9.16
N TRP A 380 -27.08 -0.22 8.53
CA TRP A 380 -28.29 -0.05 7.72
C TRP A 380 -28.33 -1.03 6.56
N LYS A 381 -27.20 -1.18 5.85
CA LYS A 381 -27.05 -2.14 4.75
C LYS A 381 -27.25 -3.57 5.22
N ALA A 382 -26.67 -3.96 6.36
CA ALA A 382 -26.90 -5.27 6.95
C ALA A 382 -28.37 -5.48 7.34
N GLN A 383 -29.01 -4.51 7.99
CA GLN A 383 -30.44 -4.55 8.37
C GLN A 383 -31.37 -4.62 7.14
N ALA A 384 -30.98 -4.00 6.03
CA ALA A 384 -31.71 -4.07 4.76
C ALA A 384 -31.47 -5.37 3.98
N GLY A 385 -30.65 -6.30 4.50
CA GLY A 385 -30.30 -7.56 3.83
C GLY A 385 -29.30 -7.41 2.68
N ASN A 386 -28.60 -6.28 2.59
CA ASN A 386 -27.57 -6.01 1.59
C ASN A 386 -26.26 -5.62 2.27
N ALA A 387 -25.72 -6.50 3.11
CA ALA A 387 -24.50 -6.26 3.88
C ALA A 387 -23.32 -5.87 2.98
N CYS A 388 -22.44 -5.01 3.49
CA CYS A 388 -21.24 -4.60 2.78
C CYS A 388 -20.28 -5.76 2.59
N VAL A 389 -19.48 -5.76 1.54
CA VAL A 389 -18.35 -6.68 1.37
C VAL A 389 -17.27 -6.41 2.43
N ALA A 390 -16.95 -5.14 2.66
CA ALA A 390 -15.95 -4.76 3.66
C ALA A 390 -16.33 -3.47 4.39
N SER A 391 -15.96 -3.42 5.68
CA SER A 391 -16.25 -2.31 6.58
C SER A 391 -14.97 -1.81 7.27
N PHE A 392 -14.71 -0.51 7.20
CA PHE A 392 -13.57 0.16 7.85
C PHE A 392 -13.79 1.67 8.01
N ASP A 393 -12.99 2.32 8.88
CA ASP A 393 -13.06 3.77 9.10
C ASP A 393 -12.02 4.50 8.23
N TRP A 394 -12.46 5.42 7.37
CA TRP A 394 -11.55 6.27 6.58
C TRP A 394 -10.56 7.07 7.43
N ARG A 395 -10.99 7.51 8.63
CA ARG A 395 -10.18 8.30 9.57
C ARG A 395 -8.94 7.55 10.07
N CYS A 396 -9.04 6.24 10.25
CA CYS A 396 -7.95 5.41 10.71
C CYS A 396 -7.31 4.58 9.59
N SER A 397 -7.83 4.70 8.36
CA SER A 397 -7.44 3.86 7.22
C SER A 397 -7.60 2.37 7.49
N GLY A 398 -8.67 2.02 8.22
CA GLY A 398 -8.94 0.71 8.83
C GLY A 398 -9.98 0.89 9.94
N VAL A 399 -10.49 -0.18 10.55
CA VAL A 399 -11.33 -0.11 11.75
C VAL A 399 -10.51 0.53 12.87
N CYS A 400 -10.95 1.68 13.39
CA CYS A 400 -10.24 2.34 14.50
C CYS A 400 -10.23 1.42 15.74
N ASN A 401 -9.11 1.31 16.44
CA ASN A 401 -8.93 0.40 17.58
C ASN A 401 -9.40 -1.04 17.27
N PRO A 402 -8.83 -1.68 16.22
CA PRO A 402 -9.38 -2.91 15.65
C PRO A 402 -9.38 -4.08 16.64
N VAL A 403 -8.46 -4.10 17.61
CA VAL A 403 -8.41 -5.13 18.66
C VAL A 403 -9.70 -5.16 19.50
N GLU A 404 -10.31 -4.01 19.72
CA GLU A 404 -11.52 -3.88 20.55
C GLU A 404 -12.78 -3.82 19.68
N ARG A 405 -12.70 -3.10 18.55
CA ARG A 405 -13.87 -2.72 17.77
C ARG A 405 -14.27 -3.70 16.69
N LEU A 406 -13.37 -4.58 16.22
CA LEU A 406 -13.70 -5.50 15.12
C LEU A 406 -14.85 -6.44 15.50
N LYS A 407 -14.97 -6.82 16.78
CA LYS A 407 -16.09 -7.63 17.30
C LYS A 407 -17.43 -6.89 17.26
N ASP A 408 -17.45 -5.62 17.63
CA ASP A 408 -18.65 -4.78 17.59
C ASP A 408 -19.10 -4.56 16.14
N VAL A 409 -18.15 -4.29 15.23
CA VAL A 409 -18.41 -4.19 13.78
C VAL A 409 -18.97 -5.51 13.26
N HIS A 410 -18.35 -6.64 13.61
CA HIS A 410 -18.83 -7.95 13.18
C HIS A 410 -20.25 -8.25 13.68
N MET A 411 -20.59 -7.87 14.91
CA MET A 411 -21.93 -8.08 15.46
C MET A 411 -23.02 -7.27 14.75
N ARG A 412 -22.69 -6.05 14.28
CA ARG A 412 -23.68 -5.12 13.69
C ARG A 412 -23.74 -5.17 12.18
N CYS A 413 -22.60 -5.44 11.54
CA CYS A 413 -22.43 -5.36 10.09
C CYS A 413 -22.08 -6.72 9.46
N GLY A 414 -21.90 -7.75 10.29
CA GLY A 414 -21.64 -9.13 9.86
C GLY A 414 -22.84 -9.74 9.15
N GLU A 415 -22.56 -10.53 8.12
CA GLU A 415 -23.49 -11.52 7.61
C GLU A 415 -23.63 -12.69 8.60
N GLY A 416 -24.69 -13.49 8.48
CA GLY A 416 -24.85 -14.69 9.30
C GLY A 416 -23.82 -15.77 8.95
N ASP A 417 -23.49 -16.64 9.91
CA ASP A 417 -22.48 -17.72 9.76
C ASP A 417 -22.71 -18.64 8.54
N GLU A 418 -23.95 -18.78 8.09
CA GLU A 418 -24.34 -19.60 6.93
C GLU A 418 -24.21 -18.88 5.58
N ALA A 419 -23.98 -17.58 5.56
CA ALA A 419 -23.87 -16.77 4.34
C ALA A 419 -22.72 -17.25 3.44
N ILE A 420 -21.57 -17.56 4.03
CA ILE A 420 -20.41 -18.09 3.29
C ILE A 420 -20.70 -19.45 2.62
N TRP A 421 -21.50 -20.30 3.27
CA TRP A 421 -21.83 -21.64 2.77
C TRP A 421 -22.96 -21.61 1.73
N SER A 422 -23.86 -20.63 1.84
CA SER A 422 -24.96 -20.39 0.89
C SER A 422 -24.55 -19.56 -0.33
N ALA A 423 -23.39 -18.90 -0.30
CA ALA A 423 -22.86 -18.16 -1.44
C ALA A 423 -22.74 -19.07 -2.67
N SER A 424 -23.30 -18.60 -3.78
CA SER A 424 -23.30 -19.24 -5.10
C SER A 424 -22.51 -18.37 -6.07
N PHE A 425 -21.50 -18.95 -6.71
CA PHE A 425 -20.55 -18.28 -7.59
C PHE A 425 -19.95 -19.22 -8.64
#